data_AF-X1CS82-F1
#
_entry.id   AF-X1CS82-F1
#
_cell.length_a   1.000
_cell.length_b   1.000
_cell.length_c   1.000
_cell.angle_alpha   90.00
_cell.angle_beta   90.00
_cell.angle_gamma   90.00
#
_symmetry.space_group_name_H-M   'P 1'
#
loop_
_entity.id
_entity.type
_entity.pdbx_description
1 polymer ?
#
loop_
_entity_poly.entity_id
_entity_poly.type
_entity_poly.pdbx_seq_one_letter_code
_entity_poly.pdbx_strand_id
1 'polypeptide(L)'
;FQKGAPVVLVSGCHYVDCHYIDANRSTVRRLDGLWDGLEKSEIRPDRLLLEWCSAAEGARWQTIMHAAEKKRQMVTPEELELTRGVLAKARVPRPHNPKPADEEQETEFACMRCGHRWGSVFSVNREWTCPECRSNSVHWLQQSN
;
A
#
# COMPACT_ATOMS: atom_id res chain seq x y z
N PHE A 1 7.36 -7.66 -8.53
CA PHE A 1 6.59 -8.85 -8.96
C PHE A 1 7.15 -9.58 -10.18
N GLN A 2 7.45 -8.94 -11.32
CA GLN A 2 7.97 -9.62 -12.53
C GLN A 2 9.17 -10.57 -12.30
N LYS A 3 10.00 -10.30 -11.29
CA LYS A 3 11.14 -11.13 -10.87
C LYS A 3 10.79 -12.27 -9.91
N GLY A 4 9.50 -12.57 -9.72
CA GLY A 4 9.04 -13.67 -8.86
C GLY A 4 8.90 -13.33 -7.37
N ALA A 5 8.92 -12.05 -6.99
CA ALA A 5 8.71 -11.66 -5.59
C ALA A 5 7.27 -11.99 -5.14
N PRO A 6 7.05 -12.83 -4.11
CA PRO A 6 5.73 -13.13 -3.56
C PRO A 6 5.08 -11.93 -2.88
N VAL A 7 5.84 -11.19 -2.07
CA VAL A 7 5.39 -10.01 -1.36
C VAL A 7 6.46 -8.93 -1.54
N VAL A 8 6.03 -7.68 -1.67
CA VAL A 8 6.91 -6.51 -1.70
C VAL A 8 6.51 -5.61 -0.55
N LEU A 9 7.45 -5.31 0.34
CA LEU A 9 7.29 -4.34 1.41
C LEU A 9 8.03 -3.07 1.04
N VAL A 10 7.31 -1.96 0.96
CA VAL A 10 7.87 -0.61 0.90
C VAL A 10 7.84 -0.02 2.30
N SER A 11 8.95 0.58 2.74
CA SER A 11 9.02 1.23 4.04
C SER A 11 9.82 2.52 4.01
N GLY A 12 9.62 3.36 5.02
CA GLY A 12 10.31 4.63 5.18
C GLY A 12 9.95 5.33 6.50
N CYS A 13 10.31 6.60 6.59
CA CYS A 13 10.02 7.44 7.76
C CYS A 13 8.52 7.74 7.89
N HIS A 14 8.08 8.00 9.12
CA HIS A 14 6.79 8.63 9.38
C HIS A 14 6.68 9.99 8.68
N TYR A 15 5.45 10.44 8.43
CA TYR A 15 5.16 11.72 7.78
C TYR A 15 5.83 12.90 8.47
N VAL A 16 5.83 12.91 9.80
CA VAL A 16 6.43 13.98 10.61
C VAL A 16 7.96 13.96 10.57
N ASP A 17 8.57 12.80 10.30
CA ASP A 17 10.02 12.58 10.37
C ASP A 17 10.64 12.38 8.98
N CYS A 18 9.94 12.75 7.90
CA CYS A 18 10.49 12.58 6.56
C CYS A 18 11.75 13.43 6.40
N HIS A 19 12.90 12.76 6.25
CA HIS A 19 14.18 13.45 6.10
C HIS A 19 14.22 14.38 4.87
N TYR A 20 13.41 14.07 3.87
CA TYR A 20 13.26 14.86 2.64
C TYR A 20 11.89 15.55 2.59
N ILE A 21 11.49 16.18 3.70
CA ILE A 21 10.29 17.03 3.88
C ILE A 21 8.97 16.25 3.73
N ASP A 22 8.63 15.84 2.51
CA ASP A 22 7.36 15.22 2.18
C ASP A 22 7.46 14.15 1.08
N ALA A 23 8.68 13.68 0.79
CA ALA A 23 8.92 12.65 -0.23
C ALA A 23 8.13 11.35 0.00
N ASN A 24 7.82 11.01 1.26
CA ASN A 24 6.98 9.86 1.60
C ASN A 24 5.50 10.05 1.19
N ARG A 25 4.98 11.28 1.15
CA ARG A 25 3.63 11.58 0.61
C ARG A 25 3.53 11.25 -0.88
N SER A 26 4.59 11.54 -1.64
CA SER A 26 4.70 11.12 -3.04
C SER A 26 4.76 9.60 -3.21
N THR A 27 5.31 8.90 -2.21
CA THR A 27 5.34 7.43 -2.18
C THR A 27 3.94 6.87 -1.97
N VAL A 28 3.12 7.44 -1.09
CA VAL A 28 1.71 7.04 -0.92
C VAL A 28 0.94 7.13 -2.23
N ARG A 29 1.00 8.27 -2.92
CA ARG A 29 0.33 8.46 -4.23
C ARG A 29 0.76 7.42 -5.27
N ARG A 30 2.04 7.02 -5.26
CA ARG A 30 2.55 5.95 -6.14
C ARG A 30 2.01 4.59 -5.73
N LEU A 31 1.94 4.31 -4.43
CA LEU A 31 1.39 3.05 -3.91
C LEU A 31 -0.10 2.92 -4.22
N ASP A 32 -0.91 3.96 -4.02
CA ASP A 32 -2.33 3.97 -4.41
C ASP A 32 -2.50 3.64 -5.90
N GLY A 33 -1.75 4.32 -6.79
CA GLY A 33 -1.78 4.01 -8.22
C GLY A 33 -1.30 2.59 -8.57
N LEU A 34 -0.37 2.03 -7.78
CA LEU A 34 0.09 0.65 -7.95
C LEU A 34 -0.95 -0.37 -7.47
N TRP A 35 -1.64 -0.13 -6.34
CA TRP A 35 -2.72 -0.97 -5.85
C TRP A 35 -3.88 -0.99 -6.87
N ASP A 36 -4.31 0.17 -7.36
CA ASP A 36 -5.25 0.31 -8.47
C ASP A 36 -4.86 -0.55 -9.69
N GLY A 37 -3.58 -0.49 -10.08
CA GLY A 37 -3.09 -1.22 -11.24
C GLY A 37 -3.05 -2.73 -11.03
N LEU A 38 -2.73 -3.18 -9.81
CA LEU A 38 -2.79 -4.59 -9.45
C LEU A 38 -4.24 -5.10 -9.48
N GLU A 39 -5.17 -4.36 -8.87
CA GLU A 39 -6.61 -4.67 -8.89
C GLU A 39 -7.16 -4.75 -10.31
N LYS A 40 -6.87 -3.75 -11.15
CA LYS A 40 -7.25 -3.74 -12.59
C LYS A 40 -6.67 -4.89 -13.39
N SER A 41 -5.55 -5.45 -12.95
CA SER A 41 -4.89 -6.60 -13.58
C SER A 41 -5.30 -7.94 -12.95
N GLU A 42 -6.30 -7.94 -12.06
CA GLU A 42 -6.76 -9.11 -11.29
C GLU A 42 -5.63 -9.77 -10.47
N ILE A 43 -4.62 -8.99 -10.09
CA ILE A 43 -3.55 -9.40 -9.19
C ILE A 43 -3.86 -8.89 -7.79
N ARG A 44 -3.72 -9.78 -6.81
CA ARG A 44 -3.91 -9.47 -5.39
C ARG A 44 -3.09 -8.25 -4.93
N PRO A 45 -3.74 -7.10 -4.63
CA PRO A 45 -3.04 -5.88 -4.22
C PRO A 45 -2.44 -5.99 -2.81
N ASP A 46 -2.99 -6.87 -1.97
CA ASP A 46 -2.57 -7.13 -0.58
C ASP A 46 -1.16 -7.75 -0.44
N ARG A 47 -0.49 -8.03 -1.58
CA ARG A 47 0.90 -8.48 -1.67
C ARG A 47 1.90 -7.33 -1.76
N LEU A 48 1.43 -6.10 -1.97
CA LEU A 48 2.22 -4.88 -1.91
C LEU A 48 1.89 -4.16 -0.61
N LEU A 49 2.85 -4.11 0.30
CA LEU A 49 2.70 -3.53 1.63
C LEU A 49 3.43 -2.20 1.72
N LEU A 50 2.89 -1.29 2.54
CA LEU A 50 3.50 -0.02 2.93
C LEU A 50 3.52 0.09 4.46
N GLU A 51 4.68 0.38 5.02
CA GLU A 51 4.82 0.59 6.47
C GLU A 51 5.78 1.73 6.78
N TRP A 52 5.36 2.64 7.66
CA TRP A 52 6.22 3.67 8.21
C TRP A 52 6.82 3.18 9.53
N CYS A 53 8.14 3.33 9.67
CA CYS A 53 8.90 2.87 10.82
C CYS A 53 10.13 3.75 10.99
N SER A 54 10.26 4.39 12.15
CA SER A 54 11.46 5.13 12.55
C SER A 54 12.62 4.19 12.90
N ALA A 55 13.82 4.76 13.02
CA ALA A 55 15.02 4.01 13.42
C ALA A 55 14.94 3.44 14.85
N ALA A 56 14.09 4.00 15.72
CA ALA A 56 13.95 3.57 17.11
C ALA A 56 12.87 2.48 17.30
N GLU A 57 12.11 2.14 16.26
CA GLU A 57 10.93 1.26 16.36
C GLU A 57 11.23 -0.21 16.03
N GLY A 58 12.28 -0.78 16.63
CA GLY A 58 12.69 -2.17 16.38
C GLY A 58 11.57 -3.20 16.61
N ALA A 59 10.77 -3.04 17.67
CA ALA A 59 9.64 -3.92 17.97
C ALA A 59 8.51 -3.84 16.93
N ARG A 60 8.25 -2.62 16.40
CA ARG A 60 7.31 -2.42 15.29
C ARG A 60 7.83 -3.10 14.03
N TRP A 61 9.12 -2.93 13.72
CA TRP A 61 9.77 -3.57 12.58
C TRP A 61 9.64 -5.09 12.62
N GLN A 62 9.88 -5.70 13.79
CA GLN A 62 9.65 -7.13 13.99
C GLN A 62 8.21 -7.52 13.67
N THR A 63 7.23 -6.76 14.14
CA THR A 63 5.79 -7.01 13.87
C THR A 63 5.47 -6.91 12.37
N ILE A 64 6.02 -5.90 11.69
CA ILE A 64 5.89 -5.70 10.25
C ILE A 64 6.44 -6.91 9.49
N MET A 65 7.65 -7.36 9.83
CA MET A 65 8.30 -8.49 9.15
C MET A 65 7.54 -9.80 9.37
N HIS A 66 7.02 -10.05 10.58
CA HIS A 66 6.15 -11.22 10.83
C HIS A 66 4.87 -11.18 9.99
N ALA A 67 4.26 -10.01 9.83
CA ALA A 67 3.07 -9.88 9.00
C ALA A 67 3.38 -10.08 7.50
N ALA A 68 4.50 -9.54 7.02
CA ALA A 68 4.97 -9.74 5.65
C ALA A 68 5.28 -11.21 5.37
N GLU A 69 5.92 -11.92 6.30
CA GLU A 69 6.18 -13.36 6.19
C GLU A 69 4.90 -14.19 6.17
N LYS A 70 3.93 -13.89 7.05
CA LYS A 70 2.60 -14.52 6.99
C LYS A 70 1.94 -14.33 5.64
N LYS A 71 2.00 -13.13 5.07
CA LYS A 71 1.50 -12.86 3.71
C LYS A 71 2.22 -13.69 2.67
N ARG A 72 3.57 -13.77 2.74
CA ARG A 72 4.42 -14.54 1.83
C ARG A 72 4.04 -16.01 1.79
N GLN A 73 3.77 -16.62 2.95
CA GLN A 73 3.39 -18.03 3.07
C GLN A 73 2.04 -18.36 2.41
N MET A 74 1.16 -17.37 2.24
CA MET A 74 -0.14 -17.53 1.58
C MET A 74 -0.10 -17.34 0.07
N VAL A 75 1.07 -17.05 -0.53
CA VAL A 75 1.21 -16.87 -1.98
C VAL A 75 1.67 -18.20 -2.60
N THR A 76 0.88 -18.74 -3.52
CA THR A 76 1.20 -20.03 -4.15
C THR A 76 2.13 -19.87 -5.35
N PRO A 77 2.86 -20.92 -5.77
CA PRO A 77 3.65 -20.90 -6.99
C PRO A 77 2.82 -20.55 -8.24
N GLU A 78 1.58 -21.02 -8.33
CA GLU A 78 0.67 -20.72 -9.44
C GLU A 78 0.33 -19.23 -9.48
N GLU A 79 0.08 -18.63 -8.32
CA GLU A 79 -0.16 -17.19 -8.19
C GLU A 79 1.06 -16.38 -8.62
N LEU A 80 2.27 -16.84 -8.29
CA LEU A 80 3.53 -16.20 -8.72
C LEU A 80 3.67 -16.21 -10.24
N GLU A 81 3.49 -17.37 -10.88
CA GLU A 81 3.64 -17.50 -12.32
C GLU A 81 2.56 -16.71 -13.08
N LEU A 82 1.30 -16.74 -12.60
CA LEU A 82 0.25 -15.87 -13.11
C LEU A 82 0.65 -14.40 -13.03
N THR A 83 1.11 -13.95 -11.86
CA THR A 83 1.52 -12.56 -11.64
C THR A 83 2.68 -12.15 -12.56
N ARG A 84 3.66 -13.04 -12.74
CA ARG A 84 4.78 -12.79 -13.65
C ARG A 84 4.30 -12.67 -15.10
N GLY A 85 3.40 -13.55 -15.53
CA GLY A 85 2.83 -13.55 -16.88
C GLY A 85 2.03 -12.28 -17.18
N VAL A 86 1.09 -11.94 -16.30
CA VAL A 86 0.23 -10.74 -16.44
C VAL A 86 1.08 -9.47 -16.44
N LEU A 87 1.99 -9.33 -15.48
CA LEU A 87 2.77 -8.10 -15.33
C LEU A 87 3.93 -7.99 -16.33
N ALA A 88 4.32 -9.03 -17.08
CA ALA A 88 5.40 -8.95 -18.06
C ALA A 88 5.14 -7.93 -19.18
N LYS A 89 3.87 -7.71 -19.54
CA LYS A 89 3.44 -6.76 -20.57
C LYS A 89 2.69 -5.55 -20.01
N ALA A 90 2.41 -5.54 -18.71
CA ALA A 90 1.71 -4.44 -18.06
C ALA A 90 2.58 -3.18 -18.03
N ARG A 91 1.96 -2.02 -18.29
CA ARG A 91 2.60 -0.73 -18.07
C ARG A 91 2.53 -0.39 -16.58
N VAL A 92 3.56 0.27 -16.07
CA VAL A 92 3.55 0.79 -14.70
C VAL A 92 2.45 1.87 -14.61
N PRO A 93 1.48 1.73 -13.69
CA PRO A 93 0.46 2.75 -13.45
C PRO A 93 1.06 4.10 -13.09
N ARG A 94 0.32 5.18 -13.39
CA ARG A 94 0.67 6.51 -12.90
C ARG A 94 0.29 6.63 -11.41
N PRO A 95 0.97 7.51 -10.65
CA PRO A 95 0.55 7.81 -9.29
C PRO A 95 -0.89 8.32 -9.27
N HIS A 96 -1.64 7.91 -8.24
CA HIS A 96 -2.94 8.47 -7.92
C HIS A 96 -2.73 9.79 -7.19
N ASN A 97 -2.79 10.89 -7.95
CA ASN A 97 -2.63 12.22 -7.38
C ASN A 97 -4.00 12.75 -6.94
N PRO A 98 -4.20 13.08 -5.65
CA PRO A 98 -5.42 13.72 -5.19
C PRO A 98 -5.57 15.11 -5.83
N LYS A 99 -6.80 15.46 -6.17
CA LYS A 99 -7.25 16.76 -6.63
C LYS A 99 -7.65 17.61 -5.42
N PRO A 100 -7.68 18.95 -5.53
CA PRO A 100 -8.21 19.81 -4.47
C PRO A 100 -9.64 19.47 -4.03
N ALA A 101 -10.46 18.92 -4.93
CA ALA A 101 -11.83 18.50 -4.64
C ALA A 101 -11.95 17.22 -3.81
N ASP A 102 -10.87 16.45 -3.68
CA ASP A 102 -10.85 15.21 -2.90
C ASP A 102 -10.59 15.48 -1.39
N GLU A 103 -10.02 16.64 -1.05
CA GLU A 103 -9.74 17.02 0.34
C GLU A 103 -11.05 17.20 1.12
N GLU A 104 -11.08 16.73 2.36
CA GLU A 104 -12.26 16.77 3.24
C GLU A 104 -13.47 15.97 2.73
N GLN A 105 -13.31 15.16 1.68
CA GLN A 105 -14.36 14.28 1.19
C GLN A 105 -14.45 12.99 2.03
N GLU A 106 -15.67 12.55 2.37
CA GLU A 106 -15.91 11.20 2.89
C GLU A 106 -15.60 10.15 1.82
N THR A 107 -14.72 9.22 2.17
CA THR A 107 -14.27 8.16 1.27
C THR A 107 -14.04 6.86 2.04
N GLU A 108 -13.83 5.78 1.29
CA GLU A 108 -13.58 4.45 1.85
C GLU A 108 -12.08 4.12 1.75
N PHE A 109 -11.58 3.43 2.76
CA PHE A 109 -10.21 2.95 2.83
C PHE A 109 -10.21 1.44 3.04
N ALA A 110 -9.21 0.76 2.48
CA ALA A 110 -8.97 -0.66 2.74
C ALA A 110 -7.54 -0.88 3.25
N CYS A 111 -7.40 -1.71 4.27
CA CYS A 111 -6.10 -2.14 4.76
C CYS A 111 -5.58 -3.31 3.92
N MET A 112 -4.50 -3.10 3.18
CA MET A 112 -3.81 -4.14 2.40
C MET A 112 -3.07 -5.15 3.28
N ARG A 113 -3.01 -4.95 4.60
CA ARG A 113 -2.49 -5.96 5.52
C ARG A 113 -3.57 -6.93 6.01
N CYS A 114 -4.64 -6.43 6.62
CA CYS A 114 -5.68 -7.25 7.27
C CYS A 114 -7.02 -7.31 6.53
N GLY A 115 -7.21 -6.54 5.45
CA GLY A 115 -8.46 -6.49 4.69
C GLY A 115 -9.56 -5.62 5.29
N HIS A 116 -9.33 -5.02 6.46
CA HIS A 116 -10.31 -4.13 7.10
C HIS A 116 -10.67 -2.94 6.20
N ARG A 117 -11.97 -2.65 6.05
CA ARG A 117 -12.49 -1.51 5.29
C ARG A 117 -13.22 -0.56 6.22
N TRP A 118 -13.01 0.74 6.05
CA TRP A 118 -13.66 1.77 6.86
C TRP A 118 -13.84 3.08 6.09
N GLY A 119 -14.85 3.86 6.47
CA GLY A 119 -15.05 5.21 5.98
C GLY A 119 -14.28 6.25 6.80
N SER A 120 -13.70 7.26 6.16
CA SER A 120 -13.15 8.44 6.84
C SER A 120 -13.09 9.65 5.91
N VAL A 121 -12.77 10.81 6.48
CA VAL A 121 -12.56 12.05 5.74
C VAL A 121 -11.14 12.08 5.18
N PHE A 122 -11.01 12.16 3.85
CA PHE A 122 -9.72 12.18 3.18
C PHE A 122 -8.93 13.44 3.52
N SER A 123 -7.62 13.27 3.72
CA SER A 123 -6.68 14.37 3.74
C SER A 123 -5.34 13.91 3.21
N VAL A 124 -4.79 14.67 2.26
CA VAL A 124 -3.45 14.43 1.70
C VAL A 124 -2.37 14.46 2.77
N ASN A 125 -2.61 15.24 3.84
CA ASN A 125 -1.60 15.47 4.86
C ASN A 125 -1.60 14.46 6.01
N ARG A 126 -2.55 13.54 6.02
CA ARG A 126 -2.73 12.54 7.07
C ARG A 126 -1.88 11.30 6.81
N GLU A 127 -1.14 10.87 7.82
CA GLU A 127 -0.54 9.54 7.83
C GLU A 127 -1.62 8.50 8.18
N TRP A 128 -2.02 7.72 7.17
CA TRP A 128 -3.07 6.73 7.35
C TRP A 128 -2.55 5.50 8.08
N THR A 129 -3.35 5.04 9.05
CA THR A 129 -3.11 3.83 9.83
C THR A 129 -4.41 3.07 9.97
N CYS A 130 -4.40 1.78 9.65
CA CYS A 130 -5.55 0.90 9.82
C CYS A 130 -5.98 0.88 11.30
N PRO A 131 -7.28 1.10 11.61
CA PRO A 131 -7.76 1.11 12.99
C PRO A 131 -7.71 -0.27 13.65
N GLU A 132 -7.82 -1.34 12.87
CA GLU A 132 -7.84 -2.72 13.37
C GLU A 132 -6.44 -3.26 13.66
N CYS A 133 -5.54 -3.20 12.68
CA CYS A 133 -4.23 -3.82 12.83
C CYS A 133 -3.08 -2.83 13.07
N ARG A 134 -3.28 -1.52 12.90
CA ARG A 134 -2.23 -0.48 13.00
C ARG A 134 -1.20 -0.45 11.86
N SER A 135 -1.48 -1.08 10.71
CA SER A 135 -0.65 -0.99 9.49
C SER A 135 -0.77 0.35 8.80
N ASN A 136 0.28 0.82 8.13
CA ASN A 136 0.20 1.93 7.17
C ASN A 136 -0.13 1.47 5.73
N SER A 137 -0.37 0.18 5.50
CA SER A 137 -0.77 -0.36 4.19
C SER A 137 -2.24 -0.04 3.94
N VAL A 138 -2.56 1.24 3.78
CA VAL A 138 -3.92 1.75 3.63
C VAL A 138 -4.10 2.26 2.20
N HIS A 139 -4.96 1.59 1.45
CA HIS A 139 -5.37 1.97 0.11
C HIS A 139 -6.59 2.89 0.19
N TRP A 140 -6.50 4.05 -0.47
CA TRP A 140 -7.63 4.94 -0.66
C TRP A 140 -8.50 4.44 -1.83
N LEU A 141 -9.72 3.99 -1.53
CA LEU A 141 -10.65 3.46 -2.53
C LEU A 141 -11.47 4.59 -3.15
N GLN A 142 -10.85 5.40 -4.01
CA GLN A 142 -11.64 6.38 -4.76
C GLN A 142 -12.45 5.65 -5.84
N GLN A 143 -13.77 5.87 -5.87
CA GLN A 143 -14.60 5.38 -6.96
C GLN A 143 -14.12 6.01 -8.28
N SER A 144 -13.76 5.16 -9.24
CA SER A 144 -13.52 5.59 -10.60
C SER A 144 -14.86 6.06 -11.19
N ASN A 145 -15.05 7.38 -11.33
CA ASN A 145 -16.09 7.91 -12.21
C ASN A 145 -15.72 7.66 -13.68
#